data_AF-A0A7S0LVT1-F1
#
_entry.id   AF-A0A7S0LVT1-F1
#
_cell.length_a   1.000
_cell.length_b   1.000
_cell.length_c   1.000
_cell.angle_alpha   90.00
_cell.angle_beta   90.00
_cell.angle_gamma   90.00
#
_symmetry.space_group_name_H-M   'P 1'
#
loop_
_entity.id
_entity.type
_entity.pdbx_description
1 polymer ?
#
loop_
_entity_poly.entity_id
_entity_poly.type
_entity_poly.pdbx_seq_one_letter_code
_entity_poly.pdbx_strand_id
1 'polypeptide(L)'
;IPYNGVMFLVFLIWCQCSLGLAFSLSCGAKTVASGYIPNLRMKGGDDGQTLTLNDGTKHPIIGFGTYKVGFIPASASSAAVAPSTTTTTGPSARECVRTALEVGYRFLDCAQFYGNEKEVGMAIKESSIPREKLFLASKVWCDNIYRGPSAVRQQVLQTLQDLQTDYLDLYLVHWPVPGKHVQAYQELERLKDEGLLRSIGLS
;
A
#
# COMPACT_ATOMS: atom_id res chain seq x y z
N ILE A 1 14.23 25.65 -24.96
CA ILE A 1 15.02 24.97 -23.91
C ILE A 1 14.45 23.56 -23.79
N PRO A 2 15.13 22.51 -24.27
CA PRO A 2 14.55 21.17 -24.29
C PRO A 2 14.62 20.56 -22.90
N TYR A 3 13.49 20.02 -22.44
CA TYR A 3 13.37 19.27 -21.19
C TYR A 3 13.94 17.87 -21.40
N ASN A 4 15.08 17.61 -20.79
CA ASN A 4 15.67 16.28 -20.68
C ASN A 4 14.91 15.45 -19.64
N GLY A 5 14.30 14.35 -20.09
CA GLY A 5 14.60 13.02 -19.53
C GLY A 5 14.25 12.73 -18.08
N VAL A 6 13.06 13.10 -17.60
CA VAL A 6 12.47 12.47 -16.40
C VAL A 6 11.04 12.07 -16.71
N MET A 7 10.89 11.00 -17.49
CA MET A 7 9.61 10.36 -17.74
C MET A 7 9.87 8.87 -17.86
N PHE A 8 9.03 8.07 -17.18
CA PHE A 8 8.94 6.61 -17.24
C PHE A 8 9.91 5.79 -16.36
N LEU A 9 9.60 5.68 -15.06
CA LEU A 9 9.92 4.46 -14.29
C LEU A 9 8.79 3.99 -13.33
N VAL A 10 7.55 4.47 -13.51
CA VAL A 10 6.38 3.95 -12.75
C VAL A 10 5.29 3.37 -13.68
N PHE A 11 5.52 3.40 -15.00
CA PHE A 11 4.53 2.95 -15.99
C PHE A 11 4.52 1.43 -16.25
N LEU A 12 5.49 0.67 -15.72
CA LEU A 12 5.72 -0.72 -16.14
C LEU A 12 5.07 -1.80 -15.27
N ILE A 13 4.33 -1.45 -14.20
CA ILE A 13 3.61 -2.45 -13.39
C ILE A 13 2.19 -2.72 -13.91
N TRP A 14 1.63 -1.86 -14.77
CA TRP A 14 0.19 -1.90 -15.09
C TRP A 14 -0.19 -2.38 -16.51
N CYS A 15 0.76 -2.49 -17.45
CA CYS A 15 0.44 -2.72 -18.88
C CYS A 15 0.55 -4.18 -19.37
N GLN A 16 0.54 -5.21 -18.50
CA GLN A 16 0.60 -6.62 -18.94
C GLN A 16 -0.67 -7.47 -18.71
N CYS A 17 -1.75 -6.94 -18.12
CA CYS A 17 -2.96 -7.75 -17.90
C CYS A 17 -4.04 -7.65 -19.00
N SER A 18 -3.80 -6.97 -20.12
CA SER A 18 -4.83 -6.71 -21.15
C SER A 18 -4.73 -7.53 -22.44
N LEU A 19 -3.81 -8.50 -22.54
CA LEU A 19 -3.76 -9.42 -23.69
C LEU A 19 -4.10 -10.83 -23.22
N GLY A 20 -5.38 -11.17 -23.39
CA GLY A 20 -5.90 -12.51 -23.14
C GLY A 20 -5.22 -13.55 -24.03
N LEU A 21 -4.60 -14.54 -23.40
CA LEU A 21 -4.37 -15.86 -23.96
C LEU A 21 -4.86 -16.87 -22.93
N ALA A 22 -6.08 -17.36 -23.16
CA ALA A 22 -6.66 -18.44 -22.40
C ALA A 22 -5.94 -19.75 -22.78
N PHE A 23 -5.16 -20.30 -21.85
CA PHE A 23 -4.80 -21.72 -21.88
C PHE A 23 -5.64 -22.44 -20.82
N SER A 24 -6.55 -23.27 -21.28
CA SER A 24 -7.31 -24.21 -20.45
C SER A 24 -6.37 -25.33 -20.00
N LEU A 25 -6.17 -25.47 -18.69
CA LEU A 25 -5.56 -26.65 -18.10
C LEU A 25 -6.52 -27.24 -17.06
N SER A 26 -6.92 -28.48 -17.37
CA SER A 26 -7.80 -29.36 -16.60
C SER A 26 -7.34 -29.49 -15.14
N CYS A 27 -8.32 -29.40 -14.24
CA CYS A 27 -8.16 -29.54 -12.80
C CYS A 27 -7.81 -30.99 -12.44
N GLY A 28 -6.54 -31.24 -12.15
CA GLY A 28 -6.09 -32.41 -11.41
C GLY A 28 -5.92 -32.03 -9.94
N ALA A 29 -6.87 -32.39 -9.10
CA ALA A 29 -6.75 -32.25 -7.65
C ALA A 29 -5.56 -33.08 -7.15
N LYS A 30 -4.49 -32.41 -6.73
CA LYS A 30 -3.46 -32.99 -5.86
C LYS A 30 -3.27 -32.05 -4.68
N THR A 31 -3.46 -32.64 -3.51
CA THR A 31 -3.15 -32.16 -2.17
C THR A 31 -1.96 -31.19 -2.15
N VAL A 32 -2.21 -29.98 -1.66
CA VAL A 32 -1.15 -28.99 -1.40
C VAL A 32 -0.32 -29.51 -0.22
N ALA A 33 0.74 -30.25 -0.53
CA ALA A 33 1.81 -30.50 0.43
C ALA A 33 2.43 -29.14 0.78
N SER A 34 2.61 -28.89 2.08
CA SER A 34 3.32 -27.76 2.65
C SER A 34 4.74 -27.65 2.06
N GLY A 35 4.85 -26.91 0.96
CA GLY A 35 6.10 -26.62 0.27
C GLY A 35 6.72 -25.33 0.79
N TYR A 36 7.11 -25.32 2.05
CA TYR A 36 8.04 -24.29 2.53
C TYR A 36 9.39 -24.53 1.87
N ILE A 37 9.88 -23.59 1.06
CA ILE A 37 11.27 -23.59 0.61
C ILE A 37 12.13 -23.30 1.84
N PRO A 38 12.87 -24.27 2.40
CA PRO A 38 13.76 -23.98 3.50
C PRO A 38 14.79 -22.95 3.01
N ASN A 39 14.90 -21.84 3.73
CA ASN A 39 15.81 -20.70 3.49
C ASN A 39 15.30 -19.53 2.60
N LEU A 40 14.09 -19.56 2.04
CA LEU A 40 13.48 -18.35 1.44
C LEU A 40 12.76 -17.51 2.50
N ARG A 41 13.47 -17.23 3.60
CA ARG A 41 13.03 -16.25 4.59
C ARG A 41 13.87 -15.01 4.33
N MET A 42 13.22 -13.89 4.03
CA MET A 42 13.91 -12.60 4.17
C MET A 42 14.37 -12.56 5.62
N LYS A 43 15.69 -12.54 5.86
CA LYS A 43 16.20 -12.38 7.21
C LYS A 43 15.56 -11.09 7.73
N GLY A 44 14.74 -11.20 8.76
CA GLY A 44 14.01 -10.05 9.27
C GLY A 44 14.98 -9.17 10.05
N GLY A 45 15.25 -7.96 9.56
CA GLY A 45 16.18 -7.04 10.20
C GLY A 45 16.57 -5.88 9.29
N ASP A 46 17.53 -5.08 9.74
CA ASP A 46 18.05 -3.87 9.07
C ASP A 46 18.91 -4.19 7.82
N ASP A 47 18.83 -5.42 7.31
CA ASP A 47 19.59 -5.99 6.20
C ASP A 47 18.86 -5.91 4.84
N GLY A 48 17.62 -5.41 4.83
CA GLY A 48 16.90 -5.11 3.61
C GLY A 48 17.58 -3.97 2.83
N GLN A 49 17.84 -4.19 1.54
CA GLN A 49 18.35 -3.12 0.68
C GLN A 49 17.35 -1.95 0.65
N THR A 50 17.88 -0.73 0.83
CA THR A 50 17.10 0.50 0.79
C THR A 50 17.59 1.43 -0.31
N LEU A 51 16.66 2.20 -0.86
CA LEU A 51 16.97 3.39 -1.65
C LEU A 51 16.86 4.61 -0.74
N THR A 52 17.72 5.59 -0.96
CA THR A 52 17.63 6.87 -0.26
C THR A 52 16.79 7.82 -1.10
N LEU A 53 15.68 8.29 -0.54
CA LEU A 53 14.84 9.30 -1.18
C LEU A 53 15.56 10.66 -1.19
N ASN A 54 15.02 11.62 -1.95
CA ASN A 54 15.60 12.96 -2.06
C ASN A 54 15.59 13.77 -0.75
N ASP A 55 14.77 13.37 0.23
CA ASP A 55 14.71 13.94 1.57
C ASP A 55 15.54 13.16 2.61
N GLY A 56 16.33 12.18 2.17
CA GLY A 56 17.21 11.36 3.01
C GLY A 56 16.54 10.13 3.62
N THR A 57 15.21 9.98 3.52
CA THR A 57 14.49 8.81 4.02
C THR A 57 14.98 7.52 3.35
N LYS A 58 15.14 6.46 4.14
CA LYS A 58 15.53 5.13 3.66
C LYS A 58 14.30 4.31 3.33
N HIS A 59 14.01 4.16 2.04
CA HIS A 59 12.87 3.41 1.53
C HIS A 59 13.27 1.97 1.19
N PRO A 60 12.66 0.92 1.76
CA PRO A 60 12.94 -0.47 1.40
C PRO A 60 12.63 -0.75 -0.07
N ILE A 61 13.51 -1.47 -0.77
CA ILE A 61 13.32 -1.77 -2.21
C ILE A 61 12.16 -2.74 -2.43
N ILE A 62 11.92 -3.64 -1.47
CA ILE A 62 10.89 -4.67 -1.54
C ILE A 62 9.83 -4.39 -0.48
N GLY A 63 8.57 -4.35 -0.89
CA GLY A 63 7.42 -4.16 -0.03
C GLY A 63 6.26 -5.08 -0.38
N PHE A 64 5.30 -5.15 0.53
CA PHE A 64 4.06 -5.89 0.37
C PHE A 64 2.90 -4.91 0.13
N GLY A 65 2.31 -4.96 -1.06
CA GLY A 65 1.14 -4.16 -1.40
C GLY A 65 -0.16 -4.80 -0.89
N THR A 66 -1.05 -3.99 -0.32
CA THR A 66 -2.28 -4.48 0.32
C THR A 66 -3.55 -4.29 -0.52
N TYR A 67 -3.42 -3.89 -1.79
CA TYR A 67 -4.56 -3.77 -2.70
C TYR A 67 -5.21 -5.13 -2.97
N LYS A 68 -6.55 -5.21 -2.87
CA LYS A 68 -7.35 -6.43 -3.06
C LYS A 68 -7.03 -7.56 -2.06
N VAL A 69 -6.38 -7.25 -0.95
CA VAL A 69 -6.11 -8.21 0.13
C VAL A 69 -7.23 -8.08 1.16
N GLY A 70 -8.01 -9.16 1.36
CA GLY A 70 -9.15 -9.21 2.29
C GLY A 70 -10.39 -8.38 1.89
N PHE A 71 -10.18 -7.26 1.21
CA PHE A 71 -11.21 -6.36 0.71
C PHE A 71 -10.96 -6.02 -0.76
N ILE A 72 -12.02 -6.05 -1.58
CA ILE A 72 -11.96 -5.64 -2.99
C ILE A 72 -12.90 -4.44 -3.17
N PRO A 73 -12.39 -3.26 -3.53
CA PRO A 73 -13.23 -2.10 -3.80
C PRO A 73 -14.23 -2.39 -4.93
N ALA A 74 -15.44 -1.85 -4.82
CA ALA A 74 -16.52 -2.09 -5.78
C ALA A 74 -16.10 -1.80 -7.22
N SER A 75 -15.42 -0.67 -7.45
CA SER A 75 -14.95 -0.26 -8.77
C SER A 75 -13.80 -1.12 -9.32
N ALA A 76 -13.22 -2.00 -8.50
CA ALA A 76 -12.14 -2.89 -8.86
C ALA A 76 -12.59 -4.36 -9.02
N SER A 77 -13.85 -4.66 -8.73
CA SER A 77 -14.46 -5.98 -8.95
C SER A 77 -15.00 -6.07 -10.37
N SER A 78 -14.48 -7.01 -11.16
CA SER A 78 -15.06 -7.39 -12.46
C SER A 78 -16.25 -8.36 -12.32
N ALA A 79 -16.50 -8.85 -11.11
CA ALA A 79 -17.55 -9.81 -10.85
C ALA A 79 -18.85 -9.07 -10.52
N ALA A 80 -19.98 -9.57 -11.05
CA ALA A 80 -21.36 -9.20 -10.66
C ALA A 80 -21.70 -9.53 -9.19
N VAL A 81 -20.69 -9.72 -8.35
CA VAL A 81 -20.80 -9.93 -6.92
C VAL A 81 -20.76 -8.54 -6.30
N ALA A 82 -21.86 -8.17 -5.65
CA ALA A 82 -22.00 -6.93 -4.90
C ALA A 82 -20.76 -6.68 -4.01
N PRO A 83 -20.41 -5.41 -3.72
CA PRO A 83 -19.35 -5.10 -2.75
C PRO A 83 -19.70 -5.76 -1.42
N SER A 84 -19.10 -6.92 -1.17
CA SER A 84 -19.52 -7.76 -0.07
C SER A 84 -18.71 -7.41 1.15
N THR A 85 -19.37 -6.78 2.11
CA THR A 85 -19.00 -6.79 3.53
C THR A 85 -19.07 -8.19 4.17
N THR A 86 -19.27 -9.26 3.39
CA THR A 86 -19.50 -10.62 3.92
C THR A 86 -18.83 -11.70 3.07
N THR A 87 -17.80 -12.33 3.65
CA THR A 87 -17.28 -13.65 3.27
C THR A 87 -16.62 -13.75 1.89
N THR A 88 -15.45 -13.13 1.75
CA THR A 88 -14.39 -13.65 0.88
C THR A 88 -13.99 -15.03 1.43
N THR A 89 -14.08 -16.10 0.64
CA THR A 89 -13.63 -17.46 1.00
C THR A 89 -12.11 -17.59 1.16
N GLY A 90 -11.38 -16.47 1.21
CA GLY A 90 -9.93 -16.37 1.30
C GLY A 90 -9.47 -15.72 2.60
N PRO A 91 -8.15 -15.71 2.85
CA PRO A 91 -7.59 -15.11 4.06
C PRO A 91 -7.92 -13.61 4.16
N SER A 92 -8.18 -13.15 5.39
CA SER A 92 -8.37 -11.74 5.72
C SER A 92 -7.14 -10.90 5.41
N ALA A 93 -7.29 -9.58 5.33
CA ALA A 93 -6.14 -8.69 5.15
C ALA A 93 -5.19 -8.79 6.33
N ARG A 94 -5.74 -8.90 7.54
CA ARG A 94 -4.98 -9.14 8.77
C ARG A 94 -4.11 -10.38 8.69
N GLU A 95 -4.64 -11.53 8.27
CA GLU A 95 -3.88 -12.78 8.16
C GLU A 95 -2.76 -12.71 7.11
N CYS A 96 -3.06 -12.10 5.96
CA CYS A 96 -2.08 -11.91 4.89
C CYS A 96 -0.92 -11.02 5.36
N VAL A 97 -1.22 -9.89 5.99
CA VAL A 97 -0.20 -8.94 6.49
C VAL A 97 0.61 -9.58 7.61
N ARG A 98 -0.02 -10.29 8.56
CA ARG A 98 0.71 -11.03 9.61
C ARG A 98 1.71 -12.00 8.98
N THR A 99 1.30 -12.77 7.99
CA THR A 99 2.17 -13.71 7.28
C THR A 99 3.32 -12.99 6.57
N ALA A 100 3.05 -11.87 5.91
CA ALA A 100 4.10 -11.07 5.27
C ALA A 100 5.16 -10.59 6.28
N LEU A 101 4.72 -10.09 7.44
CA LEU A 101 5.62 -9.64 8.51
C LEU A 101 6.48 -10.79 9.07
N GLU A 102 5.90 -11.98 9.23
CA GLU A 102 6.59 -13.21 9.70
C GLU A 102 7.66 -13.72 8.74
N VAL A 103 7.38 -13.62 7.44
CA VAL A 103 8.30 -13.99 6.35
C VAL A 103 9.44 -12.97 6.20
N GLY A 104 9.26 -11.75 6.71
CA GLY A 104 10.33 -10.74 6.85
C GLY A 104 10.07 -9.43 6.12
N TYR A 105 8.88 -9.19 5.56
CA TYR A 105 8.55 -7.89 4.99
C TYR A 105 8.60 -6.79 6.05
N ARG A 106 9.13 -5.63 5.67
CA ARG A 106 9.18 -4.43 6.52
C ARG A 106 8.54 -3.21 5.88
N PHE A 107 8.28 -3.25 4.57
CA PHE A 107 7.52 -2.22 3.88
C PHE A 107 6.11 -2.71 3.56
N LEU A 108 5.09 -2.00 4.03
CA LEU A 108 3.69 -2.21 3.71
C LEU A 108 3.15 -1.01 2.91
N ASP A 109 2.64 -1.27 1.71
CA ASP A 109 2.00 -0.27 0.85
C ASP A 109 0.48 -0.37 0.95
N CYS A 110 -0.13 0.65 1.54
CA CYS A 110 -1.57 0.75 1.79
C CYS A 110 -2.20 1.91 0.99
N ALA A 111 -3.52 2.07 1.12
CA ALA A 111 -4.26 3.25 0.73
C ALA A 111 -5.63 3.21 1.41
N GLN A 112 -6.21 4.35 1.76
CA GLN A 112 -7.60 4.41 2.27
C GLN A 112 -8.58 3.69 1.32
N PHE A 113 -8.40 3.87 0.01
CA PHE A 113 -9.25 3.27 -1.01
C PHE A 113 -9.25 1.73 -0.95
N TYR A 114 -8.21 1.11 -0.40
CA TYR A 114 -8.13 -0.36 -0.27
C TYR A 114 -9.02 -0.89 0.85
N GLY A 115 -9.60 -0.02 1.69
CA GLY A 115 -10.62 -0.39 2.66
C GLY A 115 -10.16 -1.33 3.78
N ASN A 116 -8.85 -1.57 3.92
CA ASN A 116 -8.30 -2.58 4.82
C ASN A 116 -7.23 -2.04 5.79
N GLU A 117 -7.03 -0.72 5.88
CA GLU A 117 -6.01 -0.10 6.77
C GLU A 117 -6.19 -0.51 8.23
N LYS A 118 -7.45 -0.64 8.70
CA LYS A 118 -7.75 -1.12 10.06
C LYS A 118 -7.24 -2.54 10.31
N GLU A 119 -7.38 -3.43 9.34
CA GLU A 119 -6.89 -4.80 9.43
C GLU A 119 -5.36 -4.88 9.37
N VAL A 120 -4.74 -4.03 8.53
CA VAL A 120 -3.29 -3.86 8.49
C VAL A 120 -2.76 -3.40 9.87
N GLY A 121 -3.40 -2.39 10.47
CA GLY A 121 -3.03 -1.88 11.80
C GLY A 121 -3.13 -2.95 12.90
N MET A 122 -4.17 -3.78 12.88
CA MET A 122 -4.29 -4.93 13.80
C MET A 122 -3.12 -5.91 13.63
N ALA A 123 -2.78 -6.27 12.39
CA ALA A 123 -1.67 -7.19 12.12
C ALA A 123 -0.30 -6.62 12.55
N ILE A 124 -0.08 -5.32 12.35
CA ILE A 124 1.13 -4.62 12.82
C ILE A 124 1.23 -4.72 14.34
N LYS A 125 0.16 -4.38 15.06
CA LYS A 125 0.12 -4.43 16.53
C LYS A 125 0.37 -5.84 17.07
N GLU A 126 -0.17 -6.85 16.42
CA GLU A 126 0.01 -8.26 16.80
C GLU A 126 1.42 -8.79 16.51
N SER A 127 2.08 -8.28 15.46
CA SER A 127 3.43 -8.70 15.09
C SER A 127 4.48 -8.38 16.16
N SER A 128 4.20 -7.43 17.05
CA SER A 128 5.15 -6.92 18.06
C SER A 128 6.47 -6.40 17.47
N ILE A 129 6.51 -6.10 16.16
CA ILE A 129 7.66 -5.48 15.51
C ILE A 129 7.69 -3.99 15.92
N PRO A 130 8.84 -3.46 16.38
CA PRO A 130 8.97 -2.04 16.69
C PRO A 130 8.60 -1.17 15.49
N ARG A 131 7.82 -0.11 15.71
CA ARG A 131 7.25 0.72 14.64
C ARG A 131 8.32 1.29 13.72
N GLU A 132 9.46 1.68 14.27
CA GLU A 132 10.62 2.23 13.56
C GLU A 132 11.32 1.22 12.63
N LYS A 133 11.04 -0.08 12.79
CA LYS A 133 11.51 -1.13 11.87
C LYS A 133 10.56 -1.36 10.70
N LEU A 134 9.41 -0.69 10.69
CA LEU A 134 8.44 -0.77 9.61
C LEU A 134 8.49 0.50 8.78
N PHE A 135 8.32 0.34 7.48
CA PHE A 135 8.06 1.42 6.53
C PHE A 135 6.60 1.31 6.11
N LEU A 136 5.79 2.30 6.46
CA LEU A 136 4.37 2.33 6.12
C LEU A 136 4.11 3.42 5.10
N ALA A 137 3.53 3.04 3.96
CA ALA A 137 3.02 3.98 2.96
C ALA A 137 1.50 3.93 2.89
N SER A 138 0.87 5.09 2.69
CA SER A 138 -0.54 5.16 2.32
C SER A 138 -0.81 6.33 1.36
N LYS A 139 -2.05 6.47 0.91
CA LYS A 139 -2.42 7.36 -0.19
C LYS A 139 -3.75 8.07 0.07
N VAL A 140 -3.81 9.38 -0.22
CA VAL A 140 -5.06 10.15 -0.24
C VAL A 140 -5.85 9.85 -1.51
N TRP A 141 -7.15 9.58 -1.37
CA TRP A 141 -8.03 9.27 -2.50
C TRP A 141 -8.60 10.53 -3.14
N CYS A 142 -8.94 10.46 -4.42
CA CYS A 142 -9.38 11.60 -5.22
C CYS A 142 -10.64 12.29 -4.66
N ASP A 143 -11.57 11.56 -4.04
CA ASP A 143 -12.78 12.15 -3.44
C ASP A 143 -12.44 13.17 -2.33
N ASN A 144 -11.43 12.90 -1.51
CA ASN A 144 -11.01 13.83 -0.47
C ASN A 144 -10.21 15.01 -1.04
N ILE A 145 -9.45 14.78 -2.13
CA ILE A 145 -8.80 15.86 -2.86
C ILE A 145 -9.85 16.82 -3.47
N TYR A 146 -10.95 16.30 -4.03
CA TYR A 146 -12.05 17.12 -4.55
C TYR A 146 -12.68 18.00 -3.46
N ARG A 147 -12.83 17.44 -2.25
CA ARG A 147 -13.39 18.13 -1.07
C ARG A 147 -12.44 19.18 -0.46
N GLY A 148 -11.16 19.16 -0.83
CA GLY A 148 -10.17 20.18 -0.47
C GLY A 148 -9.27 19.82 0.72
N PRO A 149 -8.35 20.73 1.10
CA PRO A 149 -7.27 20.46 2.07
C PRO A 149 -7.74 19.88 3.41
N SER A 150 -8.82 20.41 4.00
CA SER A 150 -9.34 19.90 5.27
C SER A 150 -9.77 18.43 5.19
N ALA A 151 -10.31 17.99 4.06
CA ALA A 151 -10.67 16.58 3.84
C ALA A 151 -9.43 15.70 3.63
N VAL A 152 -8.38 16.21 2.98
CA VAL A 152 -7.08 15.53 2.87
C VAL A 152 -6.48 15.29 4.25
N ARG A 153 -6.47 16.32 5.11
CA ARG A 153 -6.02 16.20 6.50
C ARG A 153 -6.83 15.18 7.29
N GLN A 154 -8.16 15.27 7.23
CA GLN A 154 -9.03 14.31 7.91
C GLN A 154 -8.74 12.87 7.47
N GLN A 155 -8.50 12.65 6.17
CA GLN A 155 -8.12 11.34 5.67
C GLN A 155 -6.77 10.85 6.22
N VAL A 156 -5.75 11.71 6.27
CA VAL A 156 -4.44 11.33 6.86
C VAL A 156 -4.60 10.93 8.32
N LEU A 157 -5.35 11.70 9.11
CA LEU A 157 -5.61 11.38 10.52
C LEU A 157 -6.39 10.07 10.68
N GLN A 158 -7.36 9.80 9.81
CA GLN A 158 -8.08 8.52 9.81
C GLN A 158 -7.14 7.36 9.48
N THR A 159 -6.27 7.50 8.48
CA THR A 159 -5.28 6.47 8.13
C THR A 159 -4.33 6.19 9.31
N LEU A 160 -3.84 7.22 10.00
CA LEU A 160 -3.00 7.06 11.21
C LEU A 160 -3.74 6.28 12.31
N GLN A 161 -5.01 6.62 12.54
CA GLN A 161 -5.87 5.92 13.50
C GLN A 161 -6.08 4.44 13.12
N ASP A 162 -6.41 4.17 11.86
CA ASP A 162 -6.71 2.82 11.37
C ASP A 162 -5.46 1.93 11.39
N LEU A 163 -4.31 2.47 10.97
CA LEU A 163 -3.02 1.78 11.05
C LEU A 163 -2.44 1.73 12.47
N GLN A 164 -3.05 2.42 13.43
CA GLN A 164 -2.63 2.50 14.84
C GLN A 164 -1.17 2.98 14.99
N THR A 165 -0.83 4.10 14.33
CA THR A 165 0.50 4.71 14.33
C THR A 165 0.42 6.23 14.41
N ASP A 166 1.44 6.87 14.99
CA ASP A 166 1.49 8.33 15.12
C ASP A 166 2.07 9.03 13.88
N TYR A 167 2.77 8.28 13.01
CA TYR A 167 3.34 8.80 11.75
C TYR A 167 3.31 7.76 10.62
N LEU A 168 3.43 8.26 9.38
CA LEU A 168 3.68 7.47 8.18
C LEU A 168 5.06 7.78 7.58
N ASP A 169 5.69 6.76 7.02
CA ASP A 169 7.00 6.92 6.39
C ASP A 169 6.88 7.56 5.01
N LEU A 170 5.80 7.25 4.28
CA LEU A 170 5.49 7.83 2.98
C LEU A 170 3.98 8.07 2.83
N TYR A 171 3.59 9.22 2.30
CA TYR A 171 2.20 9.48 1.93
C TYR A 171 2.07 10.06 0.53
N LEU A 172 1.17 9.49 -0.26
CA LEU A 172 1.07 9.79 -1.69
C LEU A 172 -0.28 10.40 -2.06
N VAL A 173 -0.26 11.30 -3.04
CA VAL A 173 -1.47 11.59 -3.83
C VAL A 173 -1.72 10.39 -4.74
N HIS A 174 -2.82 9.66 -4.52
CA HIS A 174 -3.08 8.39 -5.24
C HIS A 174 -3.33 8.61 -6.74
N TRP A 175 -4.09 9.66 -7.09
CA TRP A 175 -4.31 10.07 -8.47
C TRP A 175 -4.40 11.59 -8.54
N PRO A 176 -3.81 12.24 -9.56
CA PRO A 176 -3.92 13.68 -9.73
C PRO A 176 -5.37 14.06 -10.04
N VAL A 177 -5.91 15.00 -9.26
CA VAL A 177 -7.21 15.63 -9.53
C VAL A 177 -6.97 17.00 -10.18
N PRO A 178 -7.33 17.21 -11.46
CA PRO A 178 -7.12 18.49 -12.15
C PRO A 178 -7.63 19.69 -11.35
N GLY A 179 -6.80 20.73 -11.23
CA GLY A 179 -7.12 21.95 -10.48
C GLY A 179 -7.14 21.83 -8.95
N LYS A 180 -6.93 20.63 -8.38
CA LYS A 180 -6.99 20.40 -6.92
C LYS A 180 -5.75 19.72 -6.33
N HIS A 181 -5.01 18.93 -7.12
CA HIS A 181 -3.85 18.18 -6.64
C HIS A 181 -2.73 19.05 -6.04
N VAL A 182 -2.52 20.27 -6.54
CA VAL A 182 -1.51 21.18 -5.97
C VAL A 182 -1.86 21.57 -4.53
N GLN A 183 -3.11 21.94 -4.27
CA GLN A 183 -3.56 22.29 -2.91
C GLN A 183 -3.52 21.08 -1.98
N ALA A 184 -3.82 19.88 -2.49
CA ALA A 184 -3.68 18.65 -1.72
C ALA A 184 -2.21 18.37 -1.36
N TYR A 185 -1.28 18.53 -2.31
CA TYR A 185 0.15 18.34 -2.04
C TYR A 185 0.69 19.35 -1.02
N GLN A 186 0.29 20.62 -1.12
CA GLN A 186 0.63 21.65 -0.13
C GLN A 186 0.11 21.30 1.28
N GLU A 187 -1.03 20.61 1.37
CA GLU A 187 -1.51 20.12 2.66
C GLU A 187 -0.66 18.97 3.20
N LEU A 188 -0.16 18.09 2.32
CA LEU A 188 0.80 17.06 2.73
C LEU A 188 2.13 17.67 3.19
N GLU A 189 2.59 18.78 2.59
CA GLU A 189 3.76 19.53 3.07
C GLU A 189 3.55 20.02 4.51
N ARG A 190 2.40 20.63 4.82
CA ARG A 190 2.07 21.04 6.19
C ARG A 190 2.07 19.87 7.16
N LEU A 191 1.45 18.76 6.78
CA LEU A 191 1.39 17.56 7.62
C LEU A 191 2.77 16.91 7.82
N LYS A 192 3.68 17.07 6.85
CA LYS A 192 5.09 16.70 7.00
C LYS A 192 5.81 17.61 7.99
N ASP A 193 5.60 18.92 7.92
CA ASP A 193 6.17 19.88 8.89
C ASP A 193 5.63 19.66 10.31
N GLU A 194 4.38 19.19 10.44
CA GLU A 194 3.76 18.77 11.71
C GLU A 194 4.31 17.43 12.25
N GLY A 195 5.14 16.72 11.47
CA GLY A 195 5.77 15.46 11.87
C GLY A 195 4.90 14.21 11.69
N LEU A 196 3.70 14.34 11.12
CA LEU A 196 2.79 13.21 10.87
C LEU A 196 3.24 12.36 9.67
N LEU A 197 3.97 12.97 8.73
CA LEU A 197 4.47 12.34 7.51
C LEU A 197 5.99 12.54 7.41
N ARG A 198 6.78 11.48 7.19
CA ARG A 198 8.23 11.63 6.99
C ARG A 198 8.56 12.07 5.55
N SER A 199 7.97 11.38 4.59
CA SER A 199 8.10 11.66 3.16
C SER A 199 6.73 11.76 2.49
N ILE A 200 6.67 12.55 1.42
CA ILE A 200 5.44 12.79 0.66
C ILE A 200 5.72 12.66 -0.84
N GLY A 201 4.73 12.26 -1.62
CA GLY A 201 4.91 12.02 -3.05
C GLY A 201 3.62 11.90 -3.85
N LEU A 202 3.75 11.38 -5.07
CA LEU A 202 2.67 11.18 -6.04
C LEU A 202 2.70 9.73 -6.53
N SER A 203 1.55 9.19 -6.95
CA SER A 203 1.39 7.87 -7.57
C SER A 203 0.85 7.96 -8.99
#